data_AF-A0A2M8NEB7-F1
#
_entry.id   AF-A0A2M8NEB7-F1
#
_cell.length_a   1.000
_cell.length_b   1.000
_cell.length_c   1.000
_cell.angle_alpha   90.00
_cell.angle_beta   90.00
_cell.angle_gamma   90.00
#
_symmetry.space_group_name_H-M   'P 1'
#
loop_
_entity.id
_entity.type
_entity.pdbx_description
1 polymer ?
#
loop_
_entity_poly.entity_id
_entity_poly.type
_entity_poly.pdbx_seq_one_letter_code
_entity_poly.pdbx_strand_id
1 'polypeptide(L)'
;MTHAIHSAGIQDGNQMIYGGEAAGFVLHLPDSRRIYAAGDTAIFSDMQLIGKIYKPQLAILPIGDLYTMSPHEAQYACRMLNPEKVIPVHWGTFPPLTGR
;
A
#
# COMPACT_ATOMS: atom_id res chain seq x y z
N MET A 1 8.68 -2.13 9.02
CA MET A 1 7.21 -2.17 8.95
C MET A 1 6.70 -0.74 8.98
N THR A 2 5.67 -0.42 8.21
CA THR A 2 4.99 0.88 8.19
C THR A 2 3.51 0.66 8.51
N HIS A 3 2.84 1.69 9.01
CA HIS A 3 1.39 1.64 9.17
C HIS A 3 0.68 1.43 7.83
N ALA A 4 -0.51 0.81 7.87
CA ALA A 4 -1.48 0.76 6.80
C ALA A 4 -2.89 0.92 7.39
N ILE A 5 -3.73 1.71 6.73
CA ILE A 5 -5.12 1.93 7.16
C ILE A 5 -6.01 0.89 6.48
N HIS A 6 -6.15 -0.27 7.13
CA HIS A 6 -7.00 -1.36 6.68
C HIS A 6 -7.26 -2.35 7.83
N SER A 7 -8.38 -3.07 7.78
CA SER A 7 -8.63 -4.19 8.72
C SER A 7 -7.85 -5.44 8.32
N ALA A 8 -7.35 -6.23 9.27
CA ALA A 8 -6.78 -7.54 8.96
C ALA A 8 -7.64 -8.65 9.59
N GLY A 9 -8.66 -9.08 8.86
CA GLY A 9 -9.47 -10.25 9.22
C GLY A 9 -9.05 -11.47 8.42
N ILE A 10 -8.85 -12.60 9.09
CA ILE A 10 -8.59 -13.89 8.46
C ILE A 10 -9.84 -14.75 8.63
N GLN A 11 -10.43 -15.18 7.51
CA GLN A 11 -11.54 -16.11 7.55
C GLN A 11 -11.03 -17.54 7.72
N ASP A 12 -11.43 -18.20 8.81
CA ASP A 12 -11.16 -19.62 9.08
C ASP A 12 -12.50 -20.35 9.27
N GLY A 13 -12.95 -21.02 8.21
CA GLY A 13 -14.30 -21.58 8.12
C GLY A 13 -15.39 -20.53 8.34
N ASN A 14 -16.15 -20.68 9.44
CA ASN A 14 -17.22 -19.77 9.83
C ASN A 14 -16.78 -18.70 10.83
N GLN A 15 -15.49 -18.62 11.17
CA GLN A 15 -14.95 -17.66 12.13
C GLN A 15 -14.13 -16.58 11.43
N MET A 16 -14.23 -15.36 11.94
CA MET A 16 -13.34 -14.26 11.59
C MET A 16 -12.31 -14.08 12.69
N ILE A 17 -11.05 -14.36 12.38
CA ILE A 17 -9.92 -14.27 13.29
C ILE A 17 -9.22 -12.92 13.05
N TYR A 18 -8.87 -12.22 14.12
CA TYR A 18 -8.05 -11.02 14.03
C TYR A 18 -6.62 -11.39 13.61
N GLY A 19 -6.20 -10.88 12.45
CA GLY A 19 -4.90 -11.14 11.83
C GLY A 19 -3.79 -10.19 12.27
N GLY A 20 -4.06 -9.30 13.22
CA GLY A 20 -3.12 -8.27 13.68
C GLY A 20 -3.39 -6.90 13.04
N GLU A 21 -2.41 -6.00 13.15
CA GLU A 21 -2.48 -4.69 12.51
C GLU A 21 -2.07 -4.79 11.04
N ALA A 22 -2.80 -4.11 10.16
CA ALA A 22 -2.40 -3.98 8.76
C ALA A 22 -1.07 -3.22 8.67
N ALA A 23 -0.22 -3.64 7.74
CA ALA A 23 1.11 -3.07 7.60
C ALA A 23 1.62 -3.06 6.16
N GLY A 24 2.45 -2.05 5.88
CA GLY A 24 3.34 -2.01 4.73
C GLY A 24 4.79 -2.32 5.12
N PHE A 25 5.65 -2.45 4.11
CA PHE A 25 7.07 -2.74 4.29
C PHE A 25 7.94 -1.94 3.34
N VAL A 26 9.03 -1.39 3.88
CA VAL A 26 10.17 -0.93 3.08
C VAL A 26 11.20 -2.04 3.06
N LEU A 27 11.50 -2.54 1.87
CA LEU A 27 12.50 -3.57 1.64
C LEU A 27 13.80 -2.92 1.18
N HIS A 28 14.90 -3.22 1.89
CA HIS A 28 16.25 -2.83 1.52
C HIS A 28 16.93 -4.04 0.88
N LEU A 29 17.24 -3.93 -0.40
CA LEU A 29 17.89 -5.00 -1.15
C LEU A 29 19.42 -4.89 -1.03
N PRO A 30 20.18 -6.00 -1.18
CA PRO A 30 21.64 -5.98 -1.12
C PRO A 30 22.30 -5.04 -2.14
N ASP A 31 21.65 -4.76 -3.26
CA ASP A 31 22.11 -3.84 -4.31
C ASP A 31 21.69 -2.38 -4.06
N SER A 32 21.39 -2.03 -2.81
CA SER A 32 20.96 -0.70 -2.37
C SER A 32 19.60 -0.24 -2.89
N ARG A 33 18.86 -1.09 -3.63
CA ARG A 33 17.50 -0.75 -4.04
C ARG A 33 16.54 -0.72 -2.85
N ARG A 34 15.61 0.23 -2.88
CA ARG A 34 14.60 0.40 -1.83
C ARG A 34 13.22 0.33 -2.44
N ILE A 35 12.43 -0.63 -1.98
CA ILE A 35 11.08 -0.89 -2.48
C ILE A 35 10.11 -0.64 -1.33
N TYR A 36 9.08 0.16 -1.56
CA TYR A 36 7.97 0.29 -0.63
C TYR A 36 6.78 -0.53 -1.13
N ALA A 37 6.40 -1.56 -0.39
CA ALA A 37 5.14 -2.28 -0.57
C ALA A 37 4.15 -1.75 0.47
N ALA A 38 3.12 -1.01 0.02
CA ALA A 38 2.23 -0.31 0.93
C ALA A 38 1.29 -1.23 1.73
N GLY A 39 1.04 -2.44 1.21
CA GLY A 39 -0.09 -3.26 1.66
C GLY A 39 -1.41 -2.66 1.17
N ASP A 40 -2.51 -3.23 1.63
CA ASP A 40 -3.85 -2.66 1.43
C ASP A 40 -4.00 -1.51 2.42
N THR A 41 -4.19 -0.29 1.91
CA THR A 41 -4.26 0.92 2.73
C THR A 41 -5.02 2.02 2.00
N ALA A 42 -5.69 2.89 2.76
CA ALA A 42 -6.03 4.23 2.32
C ALA A 42 -4.77 5.14 2.29
N ILE A 43 -4.89 6.34 1.71
CA ILE A 43 -3.83 7.35 1.81
C ILE A 43 -3.75 7.90 3.24
N PHE A 44 -2.53 8.16 3.73
CA PHE A 44 -2.30 8.80 5.03
C PHE A 44 -1.06 9.70 5.01
N SER A 45 -1.05 10.72 5.87
CA SER A 45 -0.01 11.78 5.85
C SER A 45 1.41 11.26 6.06
N ASP A 46 1.58 10.19 6.84
CA ASP A 46 2.89 9.64 7.16
C ASP A 46 3.56 8.94 5.97
N MET A 47 2.86 8.76 4.84
CA MET A 47 3.52 8.43 3.59
C MET A 47 4.60 9.46 3.21
N GLN A 48 4.46 10.74 3.62
CA GLN A 48 5.53 11.74 3.47
C GLN A 48 6.76 11.41 4.31
N LEU A 49 6.57 10.89 5.53
CA LEU A 49 7.68 10.47 6.38
C LEU A 49 8.36 9.25 5.76
N ILE A 50 7.59 8.31 5.20
CA ILE A 50 8.14 7.15 4.49
C ILE A 50 9.03 7.60 3.33
N GLY A 51 8.54 8.55 2.50
CA GLY A 51 9.31 9.15 1.40
C GLY A 51 10.58 9.85 1.87
N LYS A 52 10.52 10.63 2.95
CA LYS A 52 11.67 11.39 3.49
C LYS A 52 12.74 10.50 4.12
N ILE A 53 12.33 9.54 4.95
CA ILE A 53 13.23 8.69 5.74
C ILE A 53 13.83 7.58 4.88
N TYR A 54 12.98 6.85 4.15
CA TYR A 54 13.38 5.63 3.46
C TYR A 54 13.67 5.83 1.98
N LYS A 55 13.15 6.89 1.36
CA LYS A 55 13.42 7.25 -0.05
C LYS A 55 13.28 6.05 -1.01
N PRO A 56 12.11 5.37 -1.04
CA PRO A 56 11.91 4.23 -1.91
C PRO A 56 12.02 4.65 -3.39
N GLN A 57 12.69 3.85 -4.20
CA GLN A 57 12.83 4.09 -5.64
C GLN A 57 11.66 3.47 -6.41
N LEU A 58 11.11 2.39 -5.87
CA LEU A 58 9.91 1.73 -6.37
C LEU A 58 8.84 1.73 -5.29
N ALA A 59 7.63 2.16 -5.63
CA ALA A 59 6.45 2.00 -4.79
C ALA A 59 5.46 1.02 -5.43
N ILE A 60 4.93 0.10 -4.64
CA ILE A 60 3.86 -0.82 -5.01
C ILE A 60 2.63 -0.36 -4.25
N LEU A 61 1.66 0.22 -4.96
CA LEU A 61 0.53 0.93 -4.36
C LEU A 61 -0.80 0.32 -4.83
N PRO A 62 -1.75 0.04 -3.92
CA PRO A 62 -3.07 -0.40 -4.31
C PRO A 62 -3.84 0.75 -4.97
N ILE A 63 -4.65 0.44 -5.99
CA ILE A 63 -5.51 1.41 -6.68
C ILE A 63 -6.97 0.91 -6.79
N GLY A 64 -7.39 0.05 -5.85
CA GLY A 64 -8.63 -0.70 -5.94
C GLY A 64 -9.92 0.08 -5.67
N ASP A 65 -9.83 1.32 -5.19
CA ASP A 65 -10.97 2.16 -4.80
C ASP A 65 -11.73 1.62 -3.57
N LEU A 66 -12.71 0.72 -3.71
CA LEU A 66 -13.62 0.38 -2.61
C LEU A 66 -12.94 -0.06 -1.29
N TYR A 67 -11.88 -0.86 -1.38
CA TYR A 67 -11.20 -1.42 -0.20
C TYR A 67 -9.83 -0.79 0.09
N THR A 68 -9.29 0.04 -0.82
CA THR A 68 -7.94 0.59 -0.71
C THR A 68 -7.91 2.01 -1.28
N MET A 69 -6.75 2.59 -1.59
CA MET A 69 -6.73 3.86 -2.33
C MET A 69 -7.43 3.73 -3.69
N SER A 70 -8.16 4.78 -4.08
CA SER A 70 -8.52 5.06 -5.47
C SER A 70 -7.29 5.46 -6.29
N PRO A 71 -7.34 5.44 -7.65
CA PRO A 71 -6.26 5.99 -8.47
C PRO A 71 -5.94 7.46 -8.17
N HIS A 72 -6.95 8.26 -7.81
CA HIS A 72 -6.77 9.65 -7.42
C HIS A 72 -6.00 9.78 -6.11
N GLU A 73 -6.34 9.00 -5.09
CA GLU A 73 -5.59 9.00 -3.82
C GLU A 73 -4.16 8.45 -4.01
N ALA A 74 -4.00 7.39 -4.81
CA ALA A 74 -2.69 6.83 -5.12
C ALA A 74 -1.78 7.86 -5.82
N GLN A 75 -2.33 8.76 -6.65
CA GLN A 75 -1.58 9.89 -7.22
C GLN A 75 -1.04 10.83 -6.14
N TYR A 76 -1.81 11.13 -5.09
CA TYR A 76 -1.32 11.92 -3.95
C TYR A 76 -0.27 11.16 -3.14
N ALA A 77 -0.45 9.85 -2.93
CA ALA A 77 0.54 9.00 -2.29
C ALA A 77 1.88 9.03 -3.07
N CYS A 78 1.84 8.97 -4.41
CA CYS A 78 3.03 9.12 -5.26
C CYS A 78 3.76 10.44 -5.02
N ARG A 79 3.03 11.56 -4.86
CA ARG A 79 3.63 12.87 -4.55
C ARG A 79 4.30 12.89 -3.17
N MET A 80 3.71 12.22 -2.18
CA MET A 80 4.24 12.14 -0.82
C MET A 80 5.49 11.25 -0.73
N LEU A 81 5.47 10.11 -1.43
CA LEU A 81 6.53 9.11 -1.44
C LEU A 81 7.69 9.50 -2.37
N ASN A 82 7.38 10.22 -3.46
CA ASN A 82 8.29 10.62 -4.53
C ASN A 82 9.18 9.45 -5.07
N PRO A 83 8.60 8.31 -5.49
CA PRO A 83 9.36 7.21 -6.06
C PRO A 83 9.72 7.48 -7.53
N GLU A 84 10.76 6.80 -8.03
CA GLU A 84 11.12 6.85 -9.45
C GLU A 84 10.16 6.01 -10.31
N LYS A 85 9.63 4.93 -9.75
CA LYS A 85 8.72 3.99 -10.41
C LYS A 85 7.57 3.60 -9.49
N VAL A 86 6.43 3.29 -10.10
CA VAL A 86 5.22 2.85 -9.39
C VAL A 86 4.66 1.61 -10.08
N ILE A 87 4.28 0.61 -9.29
CA ILE A 87 3.51 -0.56 -9.76
C ILE A 87 2.12 -0.46 -9.11
N PRO A 88 1.04 -0.24 -9.89
CA PRO A 88 -0.32 -0.30 -9.37
C PRO A 88 -0.74 -1.75 -9.12
N VAL A 89 -1.34 -2.02 -7.97
CA VAL A 89 -1.82 -3.35 -7.55
C VAL A 89 -3.23 -3.30 -6.97
N HIS A 90 -3.76 -4.44 -6.53
CA HIS A 90 -5.07 -4.55 -5.89
C HIS A 90 -6.21 -3.96 -6.73
N TRP A 91 -6.23 -4.25 -8.04
CA TRP A 91 -7.31 -3.81 -8.93
C TRP A 91 -7.62 -4.87 -10.00
N GLY A 92 -8.85 -4.86 -10.52
CA GLY A 92 -9.26 -5.76 -11.61
C GLY A 92 -9.45 -7.23 -11.24
N THR A 93 -9.17 -7.63 -9.99
CA THR A 93 -9.29 -9.02 -9.54
C THR A 93 -10.74 -9.47 -9.38
N PHE A 94 -11.64 -8.56 -8.97
CA PHE A 94 -13.08 -8.83 -8.80
C PHE A 94 -13.90 -7.54 -8.93
N PRO A 95 -15.23 -7.61 -9.18
CA PRO A 95 -16.01 -6.47 -9.68
C PRO A 95 -15.93 -5.18 -8.85
N PRO A 96 -15.91 -5.22 -7.50
CA PRO A 96 -15.68 -4.02 -6.70
C PRO A 96 -14.35 -3.27 -6.90
N LEU A 97 -13.29 -3.92 -7.37
CA LEU A 97 -11.97 -3.27 -7.53
C LEU A 97 -11.83 -2.64 -8.91
N THR A 98 -12.43 -1.47 -9.08
CA THR A 98 -12.63 -0.82 -10.38
C THR A 98 -11.35 -0.27 -11.00
N GLY A 99 -10.39 0.19 -10.18
CA GLY A 99 -9.14 0.76 -10.68
C GLY A 99 -9.29 2.06 -11.46
N ARG A 100 -10.43 2.75 -11.36
CA ARG A 100 -10.77 3.93 -12.16
C ARG A 100 -11.63 4.92 -11.40
#